data_AF-A0A6G1LYW0-F1
#
_entry.id   AF-A0A6G1LYW0-F1
#
_cell.length_a   1.000
_cell.length_b   1.000
_cell.length_c   1.000
_cell.angle_alpha   90.00
_cell.angle_beta   90.00
_cell.angle_gamma   90.00
#
_symmetry.space_group_name_H-M   'P 1'
#
loop_
_entity.id
_entity.type
_entity.pdbx_description
1 polymer ?
#
loop_
_entity_poly.entity_id
_entity_poly.type
_entity_poly.pdbx_seq_one_letter_code
_entity_poly.pdbx_strand_id
1 'polypeptide(L)'
;MLFSSKAFLISTIALAAPSLAALNWDQTLMTVKLAQMGTADITNKPKIDGITVITTNSQTIQNNMQNSINDQAFVISKGQSGGPIQANMPLDASAITSAFNSWAPYHTNLINSLKAKAYVYELNSQLSLYIPGFRQLLIMDLATTIGVSDQLRAMMPGSGYATARANILATANVLCKAQKQAITAYGGTPTGGANTCA
;
A
#
# COMPACT_ATOMS: atom_id res chain seq x y z
N MET A 1 -51.16 -35.83 -28.14
CA MET A 1 -49.75 -35.75 -28.59
C MET A 1 -49.15 -34.53 -27.89
N LEU A 2 -48.40 -34.70 -26.80
CA LEU A 2 -46.91 -34.71 -26.79
C LEU A 2 -46.37 -33.32 -27.22
N PHE A 3 -45.66 -32.50 -26.43
CA PHE A 3 -44.58 -32.78 -25.48
C PHE A 3 -44.41 -31.64 -24.45
N SER A 4 -44.06 -32.02 -23.21
CA SER A 4 -43.32 -31.19 -22.25
C SER A 4 -41.86 -31.05 -22.69
N SER A 5 -41.21 -29.89 -22.51
CA SER A 5 -39.78 -29.84 -22.18
C SER A 5 -39.21 -28.43 -21.91
N LYS A 6 -38.62 -28.32 -20.71
CA LYS A 6 -37.33 -27.69 -20.40
C LYS A 6 -37.30 -26.17 -20.18
N ALA A 7 -37.43 -25.82 -18.90
CA ALA A 7 -36.48 -24.91 -18.27
C ALA A 7 -35.05 -25.42 -18.49
N PHE A 8 -34.15 -24.58 -19.02
CA PHE A 8 -32.74 -24.58 -18.62
C PHE A 8 -32.10 -23.23 -18.99
N LEU A 9 -31.38 -22.68 -18.02
CA LEU A 9 -30.47 -21.54 -18.08
C LEU A 9 -29.76 -21.41 -19.43
N ILE A 10 -29.64 -20.18 -19.93
CA ILE A 10 -28.32 -19.52 -20.04
C ILE A 10 -28.53 -18.04 -19.73
N SER A 11 -28.36 -17.66 -18.47
CA SER A 11 -27.93 -16.31 -18.11
C SER A 11 -26.53 -16.14 -18.68
N THR A 12 -26.41 -15.70 -19.93
CA THR A 12 -25.15 -15.16 -20.43
C THR A 12 -24.93 -13.85 -19.68
N ILE A 13 -24.30 -13.96 -18.51
CA ILE A 13 -23.53 -12.86 -17.96
C ILE A 13 -22.47 -12.59 -19.02
N ALA A 14 -22.77 -11.66 -19.93
CA ALA A 14 -21.73 -10.88 -20.56
C ALA A 14 -21.01 -10.21 -19.39
N LEU A 15 -19.89 -10.81 -18.94
CA LEU A 15 -18.87 -10.07 -18.22
C LEU A 15 -18.42 -9.00 -19.19
N ALA A 16 -19.11 -7.86 -19.15
CA ALA A 16 -18.73 -6.69 -19.90
C ALA A 16 -17.31 -6.38 -19.46
N ALA A 17 -16.37 -6.56 -20.40
CA ALA A 17 -15.06 -5.96 -20.25
C ALA A 17 -15.29 -4.49 -19.86
N PRO A 18 -14.75 -4.01 -18.73
CA PRO A 18 -14.93 -2.62 -18.32
C PRO A 18 -14.55 -1.75 -19.51
N SER A 19 -15.42 -0.79 -19.85
CA SER A 19 -15.18 0.10 -20.97
C SER A 19 -13.82 0.78 -20.80
N LEU A 20 -13.13 1.11 -21.90
CA LEU A 20 -11.83 1.80 -21.85
C LEU A 20 -11.87 3.07 -20.99
N ALA A 21 -13.03 3.74 -20.93
CA ALA A 21 -13.28 4.89 -20.06
C ALA A 21 -13.29 4.53 -18.56
N ALA A 22 -13.88 3.39 -18.17
CA ALA A 22 -13.88 2.91 -16.79
C ALA A 22 -12.48 2.45 -16.35
N LEU A 23 -11.73 1.79 -17.24
CA LEU A 23 -10.33 1.41 -17.00
C LEU A 23 -9.46 2.66 -16.73
N ASN A 24 -9.56 3.68 -17.57
CA ASN A 24 -8.82 4.94 -17.39
C ASN A 24 -9.24 5.69 -16.12
N TRP A 25 -10.51 5.62 -15.73
CA TRP A 25 -11.01 6.27 -14.52
C TRP A 25 -10.41 5.66 -13.24
N ASP A 26 -10.41 4.34 -13.11
CA ASP A 26 -9.85 3.69 -11.92
C ASP A 26 -8.33 3.85 -11.82
N GLN A 27 -7.60 3.81 -12.95
CA GLN A 27 -6.17 4.14 -12.98
C GLN A 27 -5.90 5.58 -12.51
N THR A 28 -6.77 6.53 -12.90
CA THR A 28 -6.69 7.92 -12.45
C THR A 28 -6.92 8.02 -10.94
N LEU A 29 -7.98 7.38 -10.42
CA LEU A 29 -8.29 7.39 -8.99
C LEU A 29 -7.15 6.79 -8.15
N MET A 30 -6.54 5.70 -8.63
CA MET A 30 -5.37 5.09 -7.99
C MET A 30 -4.21 6.07 -7.89
N THR A 31 -3.85 6.72 -9.01
CA THR A 31 -2.72 7.66 -9.07
C THR A 31 -2.95 8.89 -8.20
N VAL A 32 -4.18 9.43 -8.22
CA VAL A 32 -4.60 10.53 -7.34
C VAL A 32 -4.49 10.12 -5.87
N LYS A 33 -4.94 8.92 -5.52
CA LYS A 33 -4.85 8.42 -4.14
C LYS A 33 -3.39 8.31 -3.68
N LEU A 34 -2.49 7.76 -4.50
CA LEU A 34 -1.05 7.71 -4.17
C LEU A 34 -0.48 9.11 -3.88
N ALA A 35 -0.82 10.11 -4.70
CA ALA A 35 -0.39 11.48 -4.45
C ALA A 35 -0.94 12.04 -3.13
N GLN A 36 -2.23 11.82 -2.84
CA GLN A 36 -2.87 12.23 -1.59
C GLN A 36 -2.24 11.56 -0.36
N MET A 37 -1.85 10.29 -0.47
CA MET A 37 -1.17 9.56 0.60
C MET A 37 0.17 10.22 0.94
N GLY A 38 0.94 10.63 -0.07
CA GLY A 38 2.18 11.40 0.12
C GLY A 38 1.93 12.69 0.92
N THR A 39 0.94 13.48 0.52
CA THR A 39 0.57 14.69 1.29
C THR A 39 0.13 14.38 2.71
N ALA A 40 -0.65 13.32 2.90
CA ALA A 40 -1.12 12.93 4.24
C ALA A 40 0.04 12.55 5.16
N ASP A 41 1.03 11.80 4.66
CA ASP A 41 2.23 11.40 5.43
C ASP A 41 3.14 12.59 5.78
N ILE A 42 3.14 13.64 4.97
CA ILE A 42 3.93 14.86 5.22
C ILE A 42 3.25 15.80 6.20
N THR A 43 1.95 16.06 5.99
CA THR A 43 1.27 17.23 6.56
C THR A 43 0.29 16.85 7.67
N ASN A 44 -0.41 15.73 7.51
CA ASN A 44 -1.60 15.43 8.32
C ASN A 44 -1.35 14.36 9.39
N LYS A 45 -0.45 13.42 9.12
CA LYS A 45 -0.09 12.37 10.08
C LYS A 45 0.99 12.90 11.01
N PRO A 46 0.83 12.75 12.33
CA PRO A 46 1.79 13.27 13.29
C PRO A 46 3.14 12.62 13.05
N LYS A 47 4.17 13.44 12.89
CA LYS A 47 5.53 12.96 13.07
C LYS A 47 5.66 12.51 14.52
N ILE A 48 6.17 11.29 14.72
CA ILE A 48 6.31 10.69 16.05
C ILE A 48 7.59 11.27 16.69
N ASP A 49 7.56 12.57 16.92
CA ASP A 49 8.67 13.38 17.38
C ASP A 49 8.47 13.78 18.84
N GLY A 50 9.23 13.17 19.74
CA GLY A 50 9.21 13.47 21.17
C GLY A 50 8.29 12.56 22.00
N ILE A 51 8.56 12.52 23.32
CA ILE A 51 7.87 11.63 24.26
C ILE A 51 6.40 12.06 24.45
N THR A 52 6.14 13.37 24.58
CA THR A 52 4.79 13.91 24.81
C THR A 52 3.81 13.55 23.69
N VAL A 53 4.27 13.55 22.44
CA VAL A 53 3.44 13.15 21.29
C VAL A 53 2.99 11.70 21.45
N ILE A 54 3.91 10.82 21.83
CA ILE A 54 3.64 9.38 22.01
C ILE A 54 2.67 9.15 23.16
N THR A 55 2.91 9.76 24.32
CA THR A 55 2.11 9.53 25.53
C THR A 55 0.65 9.92 25.35
N THR A 56 0.39 10.99 24.60
CA THR A 56 -0.96 11.51 24.42
C THR A 56 -1.66 10.95 23.17
N ASN A 57 -0.90 10.60 22.13
CA ASN A 57 -1.47 10.32 20.80
C ASN A 57 -1.27 8.88 20.32
N SER A 58 -0.85 7.94 21.16
CA SER A 58 -0.62 6.54 20.76
C SER A 58 -1.80 5.94 19.96
N GLN A 59 -3.04 6.15 20.43
CA GLN A 59 -4.23 5.71 19.70
C GLN A 59 -4.41 6.42 18.35
N THR A 60 -4.21 7.73 18.30
CA THR A 60 -4.28 8.53 17.07
C THR A 60 -3.24 8.08 16.05
N ILE A 61 -2.03 7.76 16.49
CA ILE A 61 -0.96 7.23 15.63
C ILE A 61 -1.40 5.88 15.04
N GLN A 62 -1.94 4.96 15.85
CA GLN A 62 -2.47 3.68 15.36
C GLN A 62 -3.60 3.86 14.33
N ASN A 63 -4.53 4.78 14.59
CA ASN A 63 -5.61 5.09 13.63
C ASN A 63 -5.05 5.62 12.31
N ASN A 64 -4.01 6.45 12.34
CA ASN A 64 -3.36 6.97 11.14
C ASN A 64 -2.59 5.90 10.36
N MET A 65 -1.97 4.94 11.06
CA MET A 65 -1.39 3.76 10.42
C MET A 65 -2.49 2.94 9.72
N GLN A 66 -3.61 2.68 10.39
CA GLN A 66 -4.74 1.98 9.79
C GLN A 66 -5.28 2.72 8.55
N ASN A 67 -5.35 4.05 8.58
CA ASN A 67 -5.73 4.84 7.41
C ASN A 67 -4.75 4.64 6.24
N SER A 68 -3.44 4.58 6.53
CA SER A 68 -2.40 4.33 5.51
C SER A 68 -2.57 2.95 4.86
N ILE A 69 -2.90 1.94 5.66
CA ILE A 69 -3.17 0.57 5.20
C ILE A 69 -4.43 0.56 4.32
N ASN A 70 -5.49 1.25 4.72
CA ASN A 70 -6.73 1.35 3.95
C ASN A 70 -6.52 2.08 2.62
N ASP A 71 -5.73 3.15 2.61
CA ASP A 71 -5.37 3.87 1.39
C ASP A 71 -4.54 2.99 0.42
N GLN A 72 -3.58 2.21 0.94
CA GLN A 72 -2.85 1.22 0.14
C GLN A 72 -3.77 0.15 -0.43
N ALA A 73 -4.70 -0.38 0.36
CA ALA A 73 -5.70 -1.34 -0.10
C ALA A 73 -6.60 -0.76 -1.21
N PHE A 74 -6.96 0.53 -1.11
CA PHE A 74 -7.66 1.23 -2.18
C PHE A 74 -6.82 1.30 -3.45
N VAL A 75 -5.53 1.65 -3.35
CA VAL A 75 -4.61 1.67 -4.50
C VAL A 75 -4.54 0.30 -5.17
N ILE A 76 -4.42 -0.78 -4.39
CA ILE A 76 -4.43 -2.15 -4.92
C ILE A 76 -5.75 -2.42 -5.65
N SER A 77 -6.89 -2.14 -5.01
CA SER A 77 -8.21 -2.38 -5.58
C SER A 77 -8.42 -1.64 -6.90
N LYS A 78 -8.03 -0.36 -6.97
CA LYS A 78 -8.14 0.46 -8.18
C LYS A 78 -7.14 0.08 -9.26
N GLY A 79 -5.93 -0.33 -8.89
CA GLY A 79 -4.97 -0.88 -9.82
C GLY A 79 -5.45 -2.19 -10.45
N GLN A 80 -6.13 -3.04 -9.67
CA GLN A 80 -6.73 -4.29 -10.16
C GLN A 80 -7.87 -4.03 -11.13
N SER A 81 -8.81 -3.15 -10.78
CA SER A 81 -9.97 -2.85 -11.62
C SER A 81 -9.60 -2.03 -12.87
N GLY A 82 -8.59 -1.16 -12.76
CA GLY A 82 -8.06 -0.37 -13.87
C GLY A 82 -7.24 -1.19 -14.87
N GLY A 83 -6.84 -2.41 -14.52
CA GLY A 83 -6.13 -3.32 -15.42
C GLY A 83 -4.74 -2.85 -15.87
N PRO A 84 -4.10 -3.58 -16.80
CA PRO A 84 -2.79 -3.19 -17.32
C PRO A 84 -2.88 -1.93 -18.21
N ILE A 85 -1.88 -1.06 -18.11
CA ILE A 85 -1.69 0.02 -19.08
C ILE A 85 -1.37 -0.57 -20.45
N GLN A 86 -1.88 0.05 -21.51
CA GLN A 86 -1.62 -0.44 -22.87
C GLN A 86 -0.13 -0.31 -23.21
N ALA A 87 0.36 -1.13 -24.13
CA ALA A 87 1.74 -1.01 -24.59
C ALA A 87 1.99 0.38 -25.19
N ASN A 88 3.11 1.01 -24.83
CA ASN A 88 3.54 2.34 -25.30
C ASN A 88 2.70 3.53 -24.83
N MET A 89 2.16 3.49 -23.61
CA MET A 89 1.63 4.64 -22.87
C MET A 89 2.65 5.11 -21.81
N PRO A 90 3.78 5.74 -22.21
CA PRO A 90 4.85 6.08 -21.28
C PRO A 90 4.45 7.14 -20.25
N LEU A 91 3.46 7.99 -20.57
CA LEU A 91 2.98 9.03 -19.65
C LEU A 91 2.24 8.43 -18.46
N ASP A 92 1.39 7.42 -18.67
CA ASP A 92 0.65 6.77 -17.58
C ASP A 92 1.61 5.97 -16.68
N ALA A 93 2.53 5.22 -17.28
CA ALA A 93 3.60 4.54 -16.54
C ALA A 93 4.42 5.52 -15.70
N SER A 94 4.77 6.68 -16.26
CA SER A 94 5.52 7.74 -15.59
C SER A 94 4.73 8.37 -14.44
N ALA A 95 3.44 8.66 -14.63
CA ALA A 95 2.57 9.23 -13.61
C ALA A 95 2.42 8.30 -12.40
N ILE A 96 2.15 7.01 -12.64
CA ILE A 96 2.04 5.99 -11.59
C ILE A 96 3.36 5.87 -10.82
N THR A 97 4.47 5.74 -11.55
CA THR A 97 5.81 5.59 -10.97
C THR A 97 6.19 6.83 -10.13
N SER A 98 5.90 8.02 -10.64
CA SER A 98 6.19 9.29 -9.95
C SER A 98 5.34 9.46 -8.69
N ALA A 99 4.06 9.10 -8.73
CA ALA A 99 3.18 9.17 -7.56
C ALA A 99 3.63 8.22 -6.46
N PHE A 100 3.96 6.97 -6.82
CA PHE A 100 4.50 5.99 -5.87
C PHE A 100 5.85 6.44 -5.28
N ASN A 101 6.77 6.91 -6.13
CA ASN A 101 8.08 7.42 -5.70
C ASN A 101 7.99 8.72 -4.90
N SER A 102 6.88 9.43 -4.97
CA SER A 102 6.63 10.59 -4.11
C SER A 102 6.12 10.14 -2.74
N TRP A 103 5.17 9.20 -2.68
CA TRP A 103 4.61 8.73 -1.41
C TRP A 103 5.59 7.90 -0.57
N ALA A 104 6.20 6.86 -1.16
CA ALA A 104 6.92 5.83 -0.42
C ALA A 104 8.09 6.36 0.44
N PRO A 105 8.88 7.37 0.01
CA PRO A 105 9.92 7.96 0.86
C PRO A 105 9.37 8.67 2.11
N TYR A 106 8.24 9.37 2.01
CA TYR A 106 7.62 10.00 3.18
C TYR A 106 7.06 8.96 4.14
N HIS A 107 6.44 7.90 3.62
CA HIS A 107 6.00 6.78 4.43
C HIS A 107 7.17 6.10 5.14
N THR A 108 8.30 5.92 4.43
CA THR A 108 9.54 5.36 4.99
C THR A 108 10.03 6.19 6.18
N ASN A 109 9.97 7.52 6.09
CA ASN A 109 10.37 8.40 7.18
C ASN A 109 9.45 8.24 8.40
N LEU A 110 8.13 8.15 8.20
CA LEU A 110 7.16 7.90 9.27
C LEU A 110 7.45 6.57 9.98
N ILE A 111 7.69 5.51 9.22
CA ILE A 111 8.02 4.18 9.75
C ILE A 111 9.35 4.19 10.51
N ASN A 112 10.36 4.89 10.01
CA ASN A 112 11.63 5.06 10.71
C ASN A 112 11.48 5.84 12.03
N SER A 113 10.62 6.87 12.06
CA SER A 113 10.28 7.54 13.31
C SER A 113 9.61 6.58 14.29
N LEU A 114 8.63 5.78 13.85
CA LEU A 114 7.99 4.79 14.72
C LEU A 114 8.98 3.76 15.29
N LYS A 115 9.86 3.23 14.43
CA LYS A 115 10.96 2.32 14.82
C LYS A 115 11.85 2.95 15.89
N ALA A 116 12.29 4.18 15.69
CA ALA A 116 13.16 4.90 16.63
C ALA A 116 12.50 5.11 17.99
N LYS A 117 11.18 4.96 18.11
CA LYS A 117 10.43 5.11 19.36
C LYS A 117 10.02 3.78 20.01
N ALA A 118 10.31 2.65 19.39
CA ALA A 118 9.95 1.33 19.94
C ALA A 118 10.48 1.14 21.37
N TYR A 119 11.73 1.56 21.62
CA TYR A 119 12.33 1.50 22.96
C TYR A 119 11.56 2.32 24.02
N VAL A 120 10.95 3.45 23.62
CA VAL A 120 10.17 4.30 24.53
C VAL A 120 8.87 3.58 24.92
N TYR A 121 8.24 2.90 23.96
CA TYR A 121 7.07 2.07 24.23
C TYR A 121 7.41 0.90 25.16
N GLU A 122 8.58 0.28 24.99
CA GLU A 122 9.01 -0.85 25.82
C GLU A 122 9.30 -0.46 27.27
N LEU A 123 10.04 0.64 27.49
CA LEU A 123 10.48 1.06 28.81
C LEU A 123 9.40 1.74 29.65
N ASN A 124 8.29 2.17 29.03
CA ASN A 124 7.18 2.81 29.73
C ASN A 124 6.01 1.84 29.86
N SER A 125 5.67 1.46 31.10
CA SER A 125 4.62 0.48 31.40
C SER A 125 3.21 0.86 30.92
N GLN A 126 2.92 2.16 30.76
CA GLN A 126 1.65 2.64 30.20
C GLN A 126 1.66 2.66 28.67
N LEU A 127 2.84 2.63 28.05
CA LEU A 127 2.97 2.61 26.60
C LEU A 127 3.17 1.20 26.06
N SER A 128 3.72 0.29 26.86
CA SER A 128 3.98 -1.10 26.48
C SER A 128 2.72 -1.84 26.04
N LEU A 129 1.55 -1.45 26.58
CA LEU A 129 0.24 -1.96 26.18
C LEU A 129 -0.14 -1.64 24.72
N TYR A 130 0.47 -0.63 24.08
CA TYR A 130 0.25 -0.32 22.67
C TYR A 130 1.18 -1.10 21.72
N ILE A 131 2.25 -1.73 22.22
CA ILE A 131 3.21 -2.48 21.40
C ILE A 131 2.53 -3.54 20.52
N PRO A 132 1.61 -4.39 21.05
CA PRO A 132 0.96 -5.39 20.21
C PRO A 132 0.19 -4.80 19.03
N GLY A 133 -0.50 -3.66 19.24
CA GLY A 133 -1.24 -2.96 18.20
C GLY A 133 -0.32 -2.37 17.13
N PHE A 134 0.75 -1.68 17.53
CA PHE A 134 1.75 -1.18 16.57
C PHE A 134 2.41 -2.29 15.78
N ARG A 135 2.79 -3.39 16.44
CA ARG A 135 3.37 -4.56 15.78
C ARG A 135 2.43 -5.12 14.71
N GLN A 136 1.14 -5.29 15.04
CA GLN A 136 0.18 -5.84 14.09
C GLN A 136 -0.05 -4.90 12.90
N LEU A 137 -0.17 -3.59 13.16
CA LEU A 137 -0.32 -2.59 12.10
C LEU A 137 0.90 -2.55 11.19
N LEU A 138 2.12 -2.62 11.73
CA LEU A 138 3.35 -2.69 10.94
C LEU A 138 3.41 -3.93 10.04
N ILE A 139 2.95 -5.09 10.51
CA ILE A 139 2.89 -6.32 9.71
C ILE A 139 1.88 -6.17 8.57
N MET A 140 0.70 -5.61 8.86
CA MET A 140 -0.32 -5.35 7.84
C MET A 140 0.15 -4.33 6.81
N ASP A 141 0.79 -3.26 7.27
CA ASP A 141 1.34 -2.20 6.44
C ASP A 141 2.44 -2.71 5.49
N LEU A 142 3.33 -3.58 5.98
CA LEU A 142 4.27 -4.31 5.14
C LEU A 142 3.55 -5.13 4.07
N ALA A 143 2.56 -5.93 4.45
CA ALA A 143 1.82 -6.77 3.52
C ALA A 143 1.10 -5.95 2.44
N THR A 144 0.48 -4.83 2.80
CA THR A 144 -0.17 -3.94 1.82
C THR A 144 0.83 -3.20 0.95
N THR A 145 2.01 -2.83 1.47
CA THR A 145 3.07 -2.19 0.67
C THR A 145 3.60 -3.15 -0.40
N ILE A 146 3.80 -4.42 -0.03
CA ILE A 146 4.16 -5.48 -1.00
C ILE A 146 3.07 -5.58 -2.07
N GLY A 147 1.80 -5.66 -1.66
CA GLY A 147 0.66 -5.71 -2.57
C GLY A 147 0.58 -4.51 -3.52
N VAL A 148 0.81 -3.28 -3.04
CA VAL A 148 0.87 -2.09 -3.90
C VAL A 148 2.01 -2.22 -4.91
N SER A 149 3.22 -2.55 -4.46
CA SER A 149 4.39 -2.67 -5.35
C SER A 149 4.14 -3.69 -6.47
N ASP A 150 3.62 -4.86 -6.12
CA ASP A 150 3.32 -5.92 -7.08
C ASP A 150 2.19 -5.50 -8.02
N GLN A 151 1.14 -4.86 -7.51
CA GLN A 151 0.03 -4.38 -8.33
C GLN A 151 0.50 -3.34 -9.36
N LEU A 152 1.25 -2.32 -8.94
CA LEU A 152 1.73 -1.29 -9.85
C LEU A 152 2.67 -1.87 -10.93
N ARG A 153 3.49 -2.86 -10.56
CA ARG A 153 4.36 -3.56 -11.52
C ARG A 153 3.57 -4.44 -12.49
N ALA A 154 2.53 -5.12 -12.01
CA ALA A 154 1.64 -5.95 -12.83
C ALA A 154 0.85 -5.10 -13.84
N MET A 155 0.49 -3.87 -13.46
CA MET A 155 -0.17 -2.94 -14.37
C MET A 155 0.71 -2.51 -15.53
N MET A 156 2.04 -2.70 -15.47
CA MET A 156 2.96 -2.28 -16.52
C MET A 156 3.59 -3.49 -17.22
N PRO A 157 2.85 -4.27 -18.03
CA PRO A 157 3.39 -5.46 -18.69
C PRO A 157 4.30 -5.11 -19.87
N GLY A 158 5.31 -5.94 -20.14
CA GLY A 158 6.16 -5.83 -21.34
C GLY A 158 7.51 -5.15 -21.13
N SER A 159 8.41 -5.25 -22.11
CA SER A 159 9.79 -4.76 -22.01
C SER A 159 9.88 -3.23 -21.93
N GLY A 160 8.95 -2.50 -22.55
CA GLY A 160 8.93 -1.03 -22.57
C GLY A 160 8.80 -0.36 -21.19
N TYR A 161 8.36 -1.09 -20.17
CA TYR A 161 8.21 -0.59 -18.79
C TYR A 161 9.20 -1.19 -17.80
N ALA A 162 10.25 -1.87 -18.27
CA ALA A 162 11.23 -2.54 -17.40
C ALA A 162 11.85 -1.56 -16.39
N THR A 163 12.22 -0.37 -16.82
CA THR A 163 12.79 0.67 -15.96
C THR A 163 11.80 1.16 -14.90
N ALA A 164 10.54 1.41 -15.28
CA ALA A 164 9.49 1.82 -14.35
C ALA A 164 9.25 0.77 -13.26
N ARG A 165 9.14 -0.51 -13.66
CA ARG A 165 9.00 -1.63 -12.71
C ARG A 165 10.21 -1.76 -11.79
N ALA A 166 11.42 -1.60 -12.31
CA ALA A 166 12.65 -1.65 -11.51
C ALA A 166 12.70 -0.50 -10.49
N ASN A 167 12.31 0.71 -10.88
CA ASN A 167 12.25 1.86 -9.99
C ASN A 167 11.24 1.65 -8.85
N ILE A 168 10.02 1.18 -9.17
CA ILE A 168 9.01 0.86 -8.14
C ILE A 168 9.53 -0.20 -7.17
N LEU A 169 10.15 -1.27 -7.68
CA LEU A 169 10.70 -2.32 -6.83
C LEU A 169 11.82 -1.81 -5.93
N ALA A 170 12.74 -0.99 -6.47
CA ALA A 170 13.83 -0.42 -5.69
C ALA A 170 13.30 0.47 -4.55
N THR A 171 12.36 1.37 -4.85
CA THR A 171 11.71 2.24 -3.86
C THR A 171 10.94 1.42 -2.82
N ALA A 172 10.16 0.42 -3.27
CA ALA A 172 9.41 -0.44 -2.37
C ALA A 172 10.34 -1.22 -1.42
N ASN A 173 11.46 -1.76 -1.92
CA ASN A 173 12.42 -2.49 -1.10
C ASN A 173 12.99 -1.63 0.05
N VAL A 174 13.22 -0.34 -0.18
CA VAL A 174 13.66 0.60 0.87
C VAL A 174 12.59 0.74 1.96
N LEU A 175 11.33 0.91 1.56
CA LEU A 175 10.21 1.00 2.50
C LEU A 175 9.99 -0.32 3.26
N CYS A 176 9.92 -1.45 2.54
CA CYS A 176 9.80 -2.79 3.12
C CYS A 176 10.91 -3.06 4.14
N LYS A 177 12.17 -2.70 3.84
CA LYS A 177 13.27 -2.79 4.81
C LYS A 177 12.98 -1.99 6.08
N ALA A 178 12.53 -0.74 5.97
CA ALA A 178 12.20 0.09 7.13
C ALA A 178 11.06 -0.51 7.96
N GLN A 179 10.00 -1.00 7.30
CA GLN A 179 8.87 -1.69 7.95
C GLN A 179 9.33 -2.94 8.68
N LYS A 180 10.15 -3.80 8.05
CA LYS A 180 10.68 -5.01 8.68
C LYS A 180 11.51 -4.71 9.93
N GLN A 181 12.39 -3.71 9.85
CA GLN A 181 13.16 -3.26 11.01
C GLN A 181 12.25 -2.70 12.12
N ALA A 182 11.20 -1.97 11.77
CA ALA A 182 10.20 -1.50 12.74
C ALA A 182 9.46 -2.69 13.38
N ILE A 183 9.02 -3.68 12.60
CA ILE A 183 8.37 -4.90 13.11
C ILE A 183 9.26 -5.57 14.15
N THR A 184 10.55 -5.78 13.84
CA THR A 184 11.52 -6.35 14.78
C THR A 184 11.64 -5.50 16.05
N ALA A 185 11.71 -4.17 15.92
CA ALA A 185 11.82 -3.27 17.06
C ALA A 185 10.60 -3.31 17.99
N TYR A 186 9.40 -3.60 17.47
CA TYR A 186 8.20 -3.84 18.26
C TYR A 186 8.01 -5.32 18.66
N GLY A 187 9.07 -6.12 18.61
CA GLY A 187 9.07 -7.53 19.05
C GLY A 187 8.26 -8.46 18.13
N GLY A 188 8.19 -8.15 16.84
CA GLY A 188 7.59 -9.00 15.81
C GLY A 188 8.61 -9.73 14.94
N THR A 189 8.11 -10.62 14.10
CA THR A 189 8.92 -11.35 13.10
C THR A 189 8.42 -10.99 11.70
N PRO A 190 9.15 -10.16 10.94
CA PRO A 190 8.76 -9.84 9.58
C PRO A 190 8.89 -11.06 8.66
N THR A 191 8.05 -11.14 7.63
CA THR A 191 8.12 -12.17 6.59
C THR A 191 9.11 -11.79 5.47
N GLY A 192 9.59 -12.78 4.72
CA GLY A 192 10.45 -12.57 3.53
C GLY A 192 11.90 -12.19 3.82
N GLY A 193 12.62 -11.75 2.79
CA GLY A 193 14.03 -11.35 2.88
C GLY A 193 14.26 -10.04 3.63
N ALA A 194 15.40 -9.89 4.33
CA ALA A 194 15.64 -8.77 5.25
C ALA A 194 15.58 -7.36 4.61
N ASN A 195 15.84 -7.23 3.31
CA ASN A 195 15.96 -5.95 2.61
C ASN A 195 15.01 -5.82 1.41
N THR A 196 14.03 -6.71 1.29
CA THR A 196 13.23 -6.86 0.08
C THR A 196 11.75 -6.95 0.42
N CYS A 197 10.89 -6.55 -0.52
CA CYS A 197 9.47 -6.82 -0.44
C CYS A 197 9.10 -8.29 -0.72
N ALA A 198 10.05 -9.07 -1.24
CA ALA A 198 10.00 -10.54 -1.29
C ALA A 198 10.69 -11.17 -0.07
#